data_AF-A0A1N7FDV0-F1
#
_entry.id   AF-A0A1N7FDV0-F1
#
_cell.length_a   1.000
_cell.length_b   1.000
_cell.length_c   1.000
_cell.angle_alpha   90.00
_cell.angle_beta   90.00
_cell.angle_gamma   90.00
#
_symmetry.space_group_name_H-M   'P 1'
#
loop_
_entity.id
_entity.type
_entity.pdbx_description
1 polymer ?
#
loop_
_entity_poly.entity_id
_entity_poly.type
_entity_poly.pdbx_seq_one_letter_code
_entity_poly.pdbx_strand_id
1 'polypeptide(L)' 'MTRGRPKRQCTSCGNWTRSVEQLCRRHRSADSPPAVHIDGTVINVLGRSLTPPQAMGLADLLVDAAERVGDQR' A
#
# COMPACT_ATOMS: atom_id res chain seq x y z
N MET A 1 21.16 4.36 -4.51
CA MET A 1 20.91 3.28 -3.53
C MET A 1 19.42 3.27 -3.19
N THR A 2 18.62 2.44 -3.84
CA THR A 2 17.21 2.25 -3.48
C THR A 2 17.15 1.56 -2.12
N ARG A 3 16.82 2.31 -1.04
CA ARG A 3 16.53 1.72 0.28
C ARG A 3 15.32 0.79 0.11
N GLY A 4 15.56 -0.49 -0.15
CA GLY A 4 14.52 -1.50 -0.12
C GLY A 4 13.80 -1.40 1.23
N ARG A 5 12.46 -1.35 1.21
CA ARG A 5 11.68 -1.25 2.45
C ARG A 5 12.15 -2.32 3.44
N PRO A 6 12.35 -1.98 4.72
CA PRO A 6 12.80 -2.95 5.72
C PRO A 6 11.84 -4.14 5.72
N LYS A 7 12.37 -5.35 5.54
CA LYS A 7 11.60 -6.59 5.67
C LYS A 7 11.21 -6.69 7.14
N ARG A 8 9.90 -6.73 7.42
CA ARG A 8 9.34 -6.90 8.76
C ARG A 8 8.98 -8.38 8.96
N GLN A 9 8.87 -8.85 10.19
CA GLN A 9 8.32 -10.18 10.47
C GLN A 9 6.82 -10.08 10.69
N CYS A 10 6.09 -11.10 10.24
CA CYS A 10 4.65 -11.19 10.47
C CYS A 10 4.38 -11.41 11.96
N THR A 11 3.54 -10.59 12.58
CA THR A 11 3.20 -10.71 14.01
C THR A 11 2.46 -12.01 14.34
N SER A 12 1.77 -12.61 13.37
CA SER A 12 1.00 -13.86 13.57
C SER A 12 1.82 -15.13 13.35
N CYS A 13 2.78 -15.15 12.42
CA CYS A 13 3.50 -16.39 12.05
C CYS A 13 5.01 -16.24 11.84
N GLY A 14 5.58 -15.08 12.11
CA GLY A 14 7.03 -14.83 11.96
C GLY A 14 7.54 -14.73 10.53
N ASN A 15 6.75 -15.07 9.50
CA ASN A 15 7.18 -14.98 8.11
C ASN A 15 7.54 -13.55 7.70
N TRP A 16 8.60 -13.41 6.89
CA TRP A 16 9.00 -12.11 6.35
C TRP A 16 7.89 -11.50 5.50
N THR A 17 7.54 -10.25 5.80
CA THR A 17 6.53 -9.46 5.10
C THR A 17 7.07 -8.07 4.74
N ARG A 18 6.51 -7.51 3.67
CA ARG A 18 6.73 -6.11 3.25
C ARG A 18 5.52 -5.22 3.60
N SER A 19 4.50 -5.79 4.25
CA SER A 19 3.32 -5.04 4.70
C SER A 19 3.71 -4.07 5.81
N VAL A 20 3.11 -2.87 5.78
CA VAL A 20 3.25 -1.86 6.83
C VAL A 20 2.61 -2.35 8.13
N GLU A 21 1.52 -3.12 8.04
CA GLU A 21 0.77 -3.70 9.16
C GLU A 21 1.49 -4.88 9.83
N GLN A 22 2.68 -5.27 9.35
CA GLN A 22 3.40 -6.45 9.85
C GLN A 22 2.58 -7.75 9.77
N LEU A 23 1.71 -7.87 8.76
CA LEU A 23 0.97 -9.09 8.46
C LEU A 23 1.43 -9.66 7.11
N CYS A 24 1.56 -10.97 7.02
CA CYS A 24 1.85 -11.65 5.75
C CYS A 24 0.56 -11.79 4.93
N ARG A 25 0.68 -12.15 3.65
CA ARG A 25 -0.48 -12.26 2.74
C ARG A 25 -1.57 -13.23 3.23
N ARG A 26 -1.22 -14.23 4.04
CA ARG A 26 -2.17 -15.18 4.64
C ARG A 26 -2.91 -14.64 5.87
N HIS A 27 -2.26 -13.79 6.67
CA HIS A 27 -2.80 -13.27 7.93
C HIS A 27 -3.30 -11.83 7.82
N ARG A 28 -3.29 -11.27 6.62
CA ARG A 28 -3.83 -9.96 6.34
C ARG A 28 -5.36 -10.06 6.24
N SER A 29 -6.09 -9.13 6.86
CA SER A 29 -7.55 -9.04 6.73
C SER A 29 -7.93 -8.72 5.28
N ALA A 30 -9.12 -9.15 4.84
CA ALA A 30 -9.65 -8.79 3.53
C ALA A 30 -9.75 -7.25 3.35
N ASP A 31 -9.95 -6.53 4.46
CA ASP A 31 -10.10 -5.07 4.48
C ASP A 31 -8.76 -4.32 4.51
N SER A 32 -7.64 -5.01 4.62
CA SER A 32 -6.34 -4.35 4.71
C SER A 32 -5.94 -3.69 3.38
N PRO A 33 -5.28 -2.51 3.42
CA PRO A 33 -4.92 -1.77 2.21
C PRO A 33 -4.10 -2.61 1.23
N PRO A 34 -4.34 -2.51 -0.09
CA PRO A 34 -3.63 -3.31 -1.08
C PRO A 34 -2.11 -3.10 -1.02
N ALA A 35 -1.36 -4.14 -1.40
CA ALA A 35 0.09 -4.02 -1.48
C ALA A 35 0.48 -3.06 -2.62
N VAL A 36 1.38 -2.14 -2.32
CA VAL A 36 2.02 -1.26 -3.31
C VAL A 36 3.41 -1.79 -3.60
N HIS A 37 3.70 -2.07 -4.86
CA HIS A 37 4.99 -2.54 -5.35
C HIS A 37 5.66 -1.45 -6.17
N ILE A 38 6.98 -1.34 -6.10
CA ILE A 38 7.76 -0.38 -6.88
C ILE A 38 8.75 -1.18 -7.71
N ASP A 39 8.73 -0.98 -9.02
CA ASP A 39 9.64 -1.60 -9.97
C ASP A 39 10.27 -0.51 -10.85
N GLY A 40 11.53 -0.18 -10.58
CA GLY A 40 12.20 0.97 -11.18
C GLY A 40 11.44 2.27 -10.92
N THR A 41 10.97 2.92 -11.99
CA THR A 41 10.18 4.16 -11.95
C THR A 41 8.67 3.91 -11.99
N VAL A 42 8.22 2.65 -11.89
CA VAL A 42 6.81 2.27 -11.97
C VAL A 42 6.30 1.87 -10.59
N ILE A 43 5.16 2.43 -10.20
CA ILE A 43 4.43 2.10 -8.98
C ILE A 43 3.26 1.20 -9.35
N ASN A 44 3.25 -0.02 -8.85
CA ASN A 44 2.20 -1.01 -9.09
C ASN A 44 1.28 -1.10 -7.87
N VAL A 45 0.00 -0.78 -8.06
CA VAL A 45 -1.03 -0.87 -7.01
C VAL A 45 -2.32 -1.40 -7.64
N LEU A 46 -2.97 -2.38 -7.00
CA LEU A 46 -4.23 -2.98 -7.49
C LEU A 46 -4.20 -3.43 -8.97
N GLY A 47 -3.05 -3.95 -9.43
CA GLY A 47 -2.87 -4.37 -10.83
C GLY A 47 -2.74 -3.22 -11.83
N ARG A 48 -2.65 -1.97 -11.37
CA ARG A 48 -2.37 -0.79 -12.18
C ARG A 48 -0.90 -0.41 -12.03
N SER A 49 -0.24 -0.16 -13.16
CA SER A 49 1.10 0.42 -13.22
C SER A 49 0.97 1.93 -13.39
N LEU A 50 1.56 2.70 -12.48
CA LEU A 50 1.48 4.15 -12.41
C LEU A 50 2.88 4.75 -12.48
N THR A 51 3.01 5.89 -13.15
CA THR A 51 4.19 6.75 -12.99
C THR A 51 4.12 7.47 -11.63
N PRO A 52 5.23 8.03 -11.11
CA PRO A 52 5.22 8.78 -9.87
C PRO A 52 4.18 9.92 -9.83
N PRO A 53 4.04 10.79 -10.86
CA PRO A 53 3.01 11.83 -10.84
C PRO A 53 1.59 11.26 -10.87
N GLN A 54 1.34 10.15 -11.57
CA GLN A 54 0.03 9.49 -11.55
C GLN A 54 -0.31 8.89 -10.18
N ALA A 55 0.68 8.31 -9.50
CA ALA A 55 0.49 7.77 -8.17
C ALA A 55 0.20 8.87 -7.12
N MET A 56 0.86 10.03 -7.24
CA MET A 56 0.58 11.19 -6.38
C MET A 56 -0.84 11.71 -6.63
N GLY A 57 -1.23 11.94 -7.88
CA GLY A 57 -2.60 12.39 -8.19
C GLY A 57 -3.68 11.39 -7.74
N LEU A 58 -3.42 10.08 -7.81
CA LEU A 58 -4.33 9.08 -7.25
C LEU A 58 -4.43 9.18 -5.71
N ALA A 59 -3.31 9.43 -5.02
CA ALA A 59 -3.33 9.58 -3.57
C ALA A 59 -4.16 10.80 -3.14
N ASP A 60 -4.01 11.93 -3.83
CA ASP A 60 -4.79 13.15 -3.56
C ASP A 60 -6.29 12.90 -3.76
N LEU A 61 -6.68 12.26 -4.87
CA LEU A 61 -8.08 11.92 -5.13
C LEU A 61 -8.69 10.99 -4.07
N LEU A 62 -7.89 10.08 -3.51
CA LEU A 62 -8.34 9.19 -2.43
C LEU A 62 -8.55 9.96 -1.12
N VAL A 63 -7.71 10.95 -0.83
CA VAL A 63 -7.86 11.83 0.34
C VAL A 63 -9.13 12.67 0.20
N ASP A 64 -9.30 13.36 -0.92
CA ASP A 64 -10.49 14.17 -1.20
C ASP A 64 -11.79 13.34 -1.08
N ALA A 65 -11.78 12.12 -1.62
CA ALA A 65 -12.93 11.22 -1.54
C ALA A 65 -13.22 10.78 -0.09
N ALA A 66 -12.18 10.50 0.71
CA ALA A 66 -12.33 10.11 2.10
C ALA A 66 -12.90 11.25 2.96
N GLU A 67 -12.43 12.49 2.75
CA GLU A 67 -12.93 13.68 3.43
C GLU A 67 -14.43 13.90 3.15
N ARG A 68 -14.84 13.80 1.88
CA ARG A 68 -16.26 13.93 1.49
C ARG A 68 -17.18 12.88 2.11
N VAL A 69 -16.68 11.68 2.36
CA VAL A 69 -17.44 10.62 3.05
C VAL A 69 -17.49 10.89 4.55
N GLY A 70 -16.41 11.42 5.13
CA GLY A 70 -16.34 11.81 6.54
C GLY A 70 -17.33 12.93 6.89
N ASP A 71 -17.48 13.92 6.00
CA ASP A 71 -18.37 15.07 6.18
C ASP A 71 -19.88 14.72 6.10
N GLN A 72 -20.23 13.52 5.64
CA GLN A 72 -21.63 13.05 5.55
C GLN A 72 -22.12 12.33 6.83
N ARG A 73 -21.30 12.26 7.88
CA ARG A 73 -21.64 11.69 9.19
C ARG A 73 -21.92 12.77 10.22
#